data_AF-A0A9R0SD06-F1
#
_entry.id   AF-A0A9R0SD06-F1
#
_cell.length_a   1.000
_cell.length_b   1.000
_cell.length_c   1.000
_cell.angle_alpha   90.00
_cell.angle_beta   90.00
_cell.angle_gamma   90.00
#
_symmetry.space_group_name_H-M   'P 1'
#
loop_
_entity.id
_entity.type
_entity.pdbx_description
1 polymer ?
#
loop_
_entity_poly.entity_id
_entity_poly.type
_entity_poly.pdbx_seq_one_letter_code
_entity_poly.pdbx_strand_id
1 'polypeptide(L)'
;MNQFAPQQSSLAMDSGESSAASNAAHAAMAVDYAPEVACCVSSMVDLGGAAGVESQRLFLARRTALEMLRDRGYSVPEDELARTLPEFRAWWSETPEIERLSFSTTLASDESNKSKITSRARESIKEMFKFKVDVFQITELLVNITKHVLKPKHEVLTAEEKAKLLKQYNVVDSQLPRMLETDAVARYYGLGKGNVVKFTYDSELTVDHVTYRCIF
;
A
#
# COMPACT_ATOMS: atom_id res chain seq x y z
N MET A 1 -48.86 9.65 71.13
CA MET A 1 -49.39 11.01 70.93
C MET A 1 -49.63 11.21 69.44
N ASN A 2 -50.87 11.54 69.10
CA ASN A 2 -51.38 11.85 67.77
C ASN A 2 -50.73 13.08 67.13
N GLN A 3 -51.10 13.27 65.85
CA GLN A 3 -51.32 14.52 65.08
C GLN A 3 -50.27 14.77 63.99
N PHE A 4 -50.57 15.11 62.73
CA PHE A 4 -51.79 15.21 61.91
C PHE A 4 -51.28 15.36 60.45
N ALA A 5 -51.96 14.77 59.45
CA ALA A 5 -51.77 15.06 58.01
C ALA A 5 -52.52 16.38 57.64
N PRO A 6 -52.35 16.97 56.42
CA PRO A 6 -52.99 16.48 55.17
C PRO A 6 -52.08 16.60 53.91
N GLN A 7 -52.13 15.73 52.88
CA GLN A 7 -53.07 15.64 51.72
C GLN A 7 -53.31 16.99 51.01
N GLN A 8 -53.13 17.16 49.69
CA GLN A 8 -53.75 16.55 48.49
C GLN A 8 -52.80 16.73 47.27
N SER A 9 -52.63 15.87 46.24
CA SER A 9 -53.48 15.10 45.31
C SER A 9 -54.22 15.88 44.20
N SER A 10 -53.73 15.82 42.96
CA SER A 10 -54.49 15.51 41.71
C SER A 10 -53.46 15.32 40.56
N LEU A 11 -53.29 14.18 39.85
CA LEU A 11 -54.12 13.32 38.98
C LEU A 11 -54.42 13.87 37.57
N ALA A 12 -53.68 13.33 36.58
CA ALA A 12 -54.07 12.87 35.24
C ALA A 12 -52.82 12.16 34.64
N MET A 13 -52.72 10.83 34.42
CA MET A 13 -53.36 9.95 33.41
C MET A 13 -53.44 10.62 32.03
N ASP A 14 -52.77 10.14 30.97
CA ASP A 14 -53.08 8.87 30.32
C ASP A 14 -51.99 8.34 29.34
N SER A 15 -52.00 7.00 29.22
CA SER A 15 -51.72 6.11 28.08
C SER A 15 -50.43 6.10 27.24
N GLY A 16 -49.82 4.90 27.19
CA GLY A 16 -49.42 4.19 25.96
C GLY A 16 -48.02 4.53 25.41
N GLU A 17 -47.16 3.62 24.95
CA GLU A 17 -47.23 2.19 24.66
C GLU A 17 -45.79 1.62 24.73
N SER A 18 -45.72 0.29 24.87
CA SER A 18 -44.51 -0.53 24.83
C SER A 18 -43.80 -0.53 23.47
N SER A 19 -42.46 -0.59 23.44
CA SER A 19 -41.77 -1.64 22.69
C SER A 19 -40.27 -1.67 23.03
N ALA A 20 -39.77 -2.85 23.35
CA ALA A 20 -38.36 -3.17 23.35
C ALA A 20 -37.79 -3.04 21.93
N ALA A 21 -36.66 -2.34 21.78
CA ALA A 21 -35.74 -2.57 20.67
C ALA A 21 -34.34 -2.11 21.06
N SER A 22 -33.42 -3.04 20.90
CA SER A 22 -31.97 -2.90 20.96
C SER A 22 -31.45 -1.70 20.17
N ASN A 23 -30.83 -0.73 20.84
CA ASN A 23 -29.94 0.21 20.14
C ASN A 23 -28.56 -0.41 20.05
N ALA A 24 -28.41 -1.21 19.00
CA ALA A 24 -27.12 -1.54 18.42
C ALA A 24 -26.34 -0.24 18.19
N ALA A 25 -25.10 -0.24 18.67
CA ALA A 25 -24.11 0.76 18.31
C ALA A 25 -24.09 0.89 16.78
N HIS A 26 -24.56 2.04 16.29
CA HIS A 26 -24.39 2.38 14.89
C HIS A 26 -22.90 2.65 14.69
N ALA A 27 -22.22 1.63 14.18
CA ALA A 27 -20.90 1.74 13.59
C ALA A 27 -20.95 2.93 12.63
N ALA A 28 -20.15 3.95 12.92
CA ALA A 28 -19.89 5.01 11.97
C ALA A 28 -19.25 4.38 10.73
N MET A 29 -20.05 4.14 9.69
CA MET A 29 -19.53 3.99 8.34
C MET A 29 -18.89 5.34 8.00
N ALA A 30 -17.56 5.37 7.93
CA ALA A 30 -16.87 6.38 7.16
C ALA A 30 -17.31 6.17 5.71
N VAL A 31 -18.35 6.89 5.30
CA VAL A 31 -18.69 7.01 3.90
C VAL A 31 -17.58 7.86 3.30
N ASP A 32 -16.70 7.23 2.52
CA ASP A 32 -15.71 7.90 1.68
C ASP A 32 -16.44 8.79 0.68
N TYR A 33 -16.75 10.02 1.11
CA TYR A 33 -17.27 11.05 0.23
C TYR A 33 -16.11 11.56 -0.63
N ALA A 34 -15.95 10.98 -1.82
CA ALA A 34 -15.10 11.58 -2.84
C ALA A 34 -15.69 12.97 -3.17
N PRO A 35 -14.92 14.07 -3.02
CA PRO A 35 -15.40 15.40 -3.36
C PRO A 35 -15.78 15.45 -4.84
N GLU A 36 -16.98 15.97 -5.12
CA GLU A 36 -17.51 16.11 -6.47
C GLU A 36 -16.57 16.96 -7.32
N VAL A 37 -15.99 16.34 -8.36
CA VAL A 37 -15.02 17.02 -9.23
C VAL A 37 -15.79 17.92 -10.20
N ALA A 38 -15.95 19.19 -9.86
CA ALA A 38 -16.52 20.17 -10.78
C ALA A 38 -15.62 20.33 -12.01
N CYS A 39 -16.04 19.73 -13.13
CA CYS A 39 -15.26 19.64 -14.35
C CYS A 39 -15.48 20.86 -15.25
N CYS A 40 -14.75 21.96 -14.99
CA CYS A 40 -14.52 22.95 -16.05
C CYS A 40 -13.36 22.43 -16.93
N VAL A 41 -13.49 22.50 -18.25
CA VAL A 41 -12.45 22.00 -19.17
C VAL A 41 -11.10 22.70 -18.91
N SER A 42 -11.13 23.91 -18.33
CA SER A 42 -9.94 24.66 -17.91
C SER A 42 -9.17 24.05 -16.74
N SER A 43 -9.78 23.25 -15.85
CA SER A 43 -9.08 22.56 -14.77
C SER A 43 -8.48 21.21 -15.20
N MET A 44 -8.88 20.71 -16.37
CA MET A 44 -8.33 19.48 -16.98
C MET A 44 -7.09 19.75 -17.84
N VAL A 45 -6.84 21.00 -18.22
CA VAL A 45 -5.66 21.38 -19.00
C VAL A 45 -4.60 21.88 -18.03
N ASP A 46 -3.56 21.09 -17.83
CA ASP A 46 -2.38 21.52 -17.09
C ASP A 46 -1.69 22.65 -17.88
N LEU A 47 -1.93 23.90 -17.47
CA LEU A 47 -1.36 25.09 -18.09
C LEU A 47 0.16 25.24 -17.85
N GLY A 48 0.87 24.16 -17.55
CA GLY A 48 2.31 24.16 -17.30
C GLY A 48 2.73 24.92 -16.03
N GLY A 49 1.79 25.22 -15.13
CA GLY A 49 2.11 25.82 -13.83
C GLY A 49 2.91 24.87 -12.95
N ALA A 50 3.92 25.38 -12.24
CA ALA A 50 4.81 24.57 -11.40
C ALA A 50 4.06 23.70 -10.38
N ALA A 51 2.98 24.19 -9.78
CA ALA A 51 2.13 23.43 -8.86
C ALA A 51 1.41 22.24 -9.54
N GLY A 52 0.86 22.47 -10.73
CA GLY A 52 0.22 21.42 -11.54
C GLY A 52 1.19 20.30 -11.92
N VAL A 53 2.42 20.65 -12.29
CA VAL A 53 3.48 19.69 -12.64
C VAL A 53 3.94 18.89 -11.41
N GLU A 54 4.12 19.53 -10.26
CA GLU A 54 4.54 18.82 -9.04
C GLU A 54 3.45 17.86 -8.52
N SER A 55 2.17 18.25 -8.54
CA SER A 55 1.07 17.33 -8.18
C SER A 55 1.02 16.11 -9.09
N GLN A 56 1.26 16.28 -10.41
CA GLN A 56 1.33 15.18 -11.36
C GLN A 56 2.51 14.25 -11.09
N ARG A 57 3.70 14.81 -10.79
CA ARG A 57 4.89 14.03 -10.44
C ARG A 57 4.67 13.19 -9.19
N LEU A 58 4.08 13.78 -8.15
CA LEU A 58 3.76 13.06 -6.91
C LEU A 58 2.68 12.00 -7.11
N PHE A 59 1.67 12.29 -7.94
CA PHE A 59 0.66 11.32 -8.32
C PHE A 59 1.27 10.09 -9.01
N LEU A 60 2.14 10.30 -10.01
CA LEU A 60 2.84 9.22 -10.71
C LEU A 60 3.74 8.43 -9.76
N ALA A 61 4.54 9.12 -8.94
CA ALA A 61 5.42 8.49 -7.97
C ALA A 61 4.65 7.64 -6.94
N ARG A 62 3.52 8.16 -6.42
CA ARG A 62 2.63 7.43 -5.50
C ARG A 62 2.04 6.20 -6.18
N ARG A 63 1.55 6.31 -7.41
CA ARG A 63 0.99 5.18 -8.15
C ARG A 63 2.04 4.09 -8.37
N THR A 64 3.24 4.46 -8.80
CA THR A 64 4.35 3.49 -8.95
C THR A 64 4.72 2.84 -7.62
N ALA A 65 4.74 3.59 -6.51
CA ALA A 65 5.00 3.04 -5.18
C ALA A 65 3.93 2.04 -4.72
N LEU A 66 2.65 2.32 -5.00
CA LEU A 66 1.54 1.40 -4.72
C LEU A 66 1.62 0.13 -5.58
N GLU A 67 1.93 0.28 -6.88
CA GLU A 67 2.17 -0.86 -7.77
C GLU A 67 3.35 -1.72 -7.29
N MET A 68 4.44 -1.09 -6.86
CA MET A 68 5.60 -1.77 -6.26
C MET A 68 5.21 -2.61 -5.06
N LEU A 69 4.40 -2.05 -4.15
CA LEU A 69 3.97 -2.76 -2.95
C LEU A 69 3.06 -3.94 -3.30
N ARG A 70 2.14 -3.77 -4.24
CA ARG A 70 1.32 -4.89 -4.74
C ARG A 70 2.20 -6.00 -5.33
N ASP A 71 3.15 -5.65 -6.20
CA ASP A 71 4.03 -6.62 -6.87
C ASP A 71 4.97 -7.33 -5.87
N ARG A 72 5.23 -6.72 -4.70
CA ARG A 72 5.93 -7.34 -3.55
C ARG A 72 5.02 -8.24 -2.68
N GLY A 73 3.72 -8.29 -2.94
CA GLY A 73 2.74 -9.09 -2.18
C GLY A 73 2.09 -8.38 -1.00
N TYR A 74 2.11 -7.05 -0.95
CA TYR A 74 1.33 -6.28 0.03
C TYR A 74 -0.12 -6.10 -0.43
N SER A 75 -1.04 -6.00 0.53
CA SER A 75 -2.46 -5.77 0.25
C SER A 75 -2.69 -4.29 -0.03
N VAL A 76 -2.81 -3.95 -1.31
CA VAL A 76 -3.09 -2.59 -1.79
C VAL A 76 -4.49 -2.55 -2.42
N PRO A 77 -5.41 -1.68 -1.94
CA PRO A 77 -6.73 -1.55 -2.51
C PRO A 77 -6.70 -1.11 -3.98
N GLU A 78 -7.53 -1.72 -4.83
CA GLU A 78 -7.61 -1.36 -6.26
C GLU A 78 -8.10 0.07 -6.47
N ASP A 79 -8.97 0.57 -5.58
CA ASP A 79 -9.47 1.94 -5.61
C ASP A 79 -8.35 2.99 -5.50
N GLU A 80 -7.29 2.67 -4.75
CA GLU A 80 -6.11 3.56 -4.66
C GLU A 80 -5.27 3.55 -5.94
N LEU A 81 -5.23 2.43 -6.65
CA LEU A 81 -4.50 2.28 -7.91
C LEU A 81 -5.25 2.90 -9.09
N ALA A 82 -6.59 2.84 -9.06
CA ALA A 82 -7.47 3.35 -10.12
C ALA A 82 -7.73 4.87 -10.03
N ARG A 83 -7.37 5.51 -8.91
CA ARG A 83 -7.58 6.94 -8.68
C ARG A 83 -7.02 7.80 -9.81
N THR A 84 -7.80 8.79 -10.24
CA THR A 84 -7.43 9.72 -11.31
C THR A 84 -6.64 10.92 -10.79
N LEU A 85 -5.93 11.64 -11.68
CA LEU A 85 -5.18 12.85 -11.29
C LEU A 85 -6.09 13.97 -10.72
N PRO A 86 -7.28 14.25 -11.29
CA PRO A 86 -8.20 15.24 -10.70
C PRO A 86 -8.67 14.85 -9.30
N GLU A 87 -9.03 13.58 -9.09
CA GLU A 87 -9.37 13.07 -7.76
C GLU A 87 -8.19 13.23 -6.81
N PHE A 88 -6.98 12.87 -7.24
CA PHE A 88 -5.78 13.06 -6.43
C PHE A 88 -5.60 14.52 -5.98
N ARG A 89 -5.78 15.49 -6.89
CA ARG A 89 -5.72 16.92 -6.56
C ARG A 89 -6.83 17.35 -5.60
N ALA A 90 -8.02 16.75 -5.70
CA ALA A 90 -9.11 17.06 -4.78
C ALA A 90 -8.82 16.58 -3.34
N TRP A 91 -8.19 15.41 -3.18
CA TRP A 91 -7.84 14.85 -1.88
C TRP A 91 -6.57 15.46 -1.26
N TRP A 92 -5.54 15.75 -2.06
CA TRP A 92 -4.22 16.19 -1.60
C TRP A 92 -3.85 17.64 -1.97
N SER A 93 -4.78 18.40 -2.57
CA SER A 93 -4.57 19.74 -3.13
C SER A 93 -3.62 19.80 -4.33
N GLU A 94 -3.53 20.96 -4.97
CA GLU A 94 -2.65 21.20 -6.13
C GLU A 94 -1.17 21.33 -5.74
N THR A 95 -0.87 21.58 -4.47
CA THR A 95 0.49 21.57 -3.90
C THR A 95 0.55 20.62 -2.71
N PRO A 96 0.73 19.31 -2.93
CA PRO A 96 0.69 18.33 -1.86
C PRO A 96 1.92 18.41 -0.95
N GLU A 97 1.71 18.33 0.36
CA GLU A 97 2.80 18.09 1.32
C GLU A 97 3.17 16.61 1.34
N ILE A 98 4.47 16.30 1.25
CA ILE A 98 4.99 14.92 1.20
C ILE A 98 4.53 14.09 2.41
N GLU A 99 4.45 14.70 3.60
CA GLU A 99 4.05 14.01 4.83
C GLU A 99 2.61 13.49 4.78
N ARG A 100 1.71 14.24 4.14
CA ARG A 100 0.29 13.87 3.96
C ARG A 100 0.10 12.76 2.92
N LEU A 101 1.13 12.47 2.11
CA LEU A 101 1.12 11.37 1.16
C LEU A 101 1.54 10.03 1.79
N SER A 102 1.95 10.03 3.06
CA SER A 102 2.30 8.79 3.76
C SER A 102 1.10 7.83 3.81
N PHE A 103 1.38 6.55 3.57
CA PHE A 103 0.40 5.48 3.68
C PHE A 103 1.09 4.25 4.27
N SER A 104 0.30 3.41 4.94
CA SER A 104 0.77 2.13 5.49
C SER A 104 -0.04 1.00 4.86
N THR A 105 0.64 -0.08 4.50
CA THR A 105 0.03 -1.30 3.98
C THR A 105 0.50 -2.49 4.79
N THR A 106 -0.32 -3.54 4.84
CA THR A 106 -0.01 -4.81 5.50
C THR A 106 0.33 -5.86 4.44
N LEU A 107 1.24 -6.78 4.78
CA LEU A 107 1.56 -7.90 3.89
C LEU A 107 0.32 -8.79 3.72
N ALA A 108 0.02 -9.21 2.48
CA ALA A 108 -1.22 -9.96 2.20
C ALA A 108 -1.26 -11.33 2.88
N SER A 109 -0.11 -11.93 3.18
CA SER A 109 -0.02 -13.20 3.91
C SER A 109 -0.24 -13.06 5.43
N ASP A 110 -0.02 -11.87 5.98
CA ASP A 110 0.04 -11.63 7.43
C ASP A 110 -1.22 -10.93 7.94
N GLU A 111 -2.41 -11.46 7.62
CA GLU A 111 -3.68 -10.95 8.20
C GLU A 111 -3.77 -11.16 9.73
N SER A 112 -2.86 -11.93 10.33
CA SER A 112 -2.95 -12.34 11.74
C SER A 112 -2.48 -11.30 12.78
N ASN A 113 -1.93 -10.14 12.39
CA ASN A 113 -1.34 -9.16 13.33
C ASN A 113 -2.21 -7.94 13.65
N LYS A 114 -3.55 -8.07 13.61
CA LYS A 114 -4.47 -7.02 14.10
C LYS A 114 -4.72 -7.11 15.61
N SER A 115 -3.67 -7.31 16.41
CA SER A 115 -3.77 -7.27 17.87
C SER A 115 -3.48 -5.87 18.41
N LYS A 116 -4.35 -5.35 19.29
CA LYS A 116 -4.11 -4.12 20.06
C LYS A 116 -2.87 -4.30 20.94
N ILE A 117 -1.72 -3.84 20.47
CA ILE A 117 -0.46 -3.80 21.19
C ILE A 117 -0.52 -2.73 22.30
N THR A 118 -0.06 -3.07 23.50
CA THR A 118 0.15 -2.12 24.61
C THR A 118 1.36 -1.21 24.34
N SER A 119 1.32 0.04 24.83
CA SER A 119 2.34 1.07 24.55
C SER A 119 3.77 0.62 24.86
N ARG A 120 3.97 -0.10 25.97
CA ARG A 120 5.28 -0.63 26.36
C ARG A 120 5.80 -1.74 25.44
N ALA A 121 4.90 -2.59 24.95
CA ALA A 121 5.25 -3.59 23.94
C ALA A 121 5.65 -2.90 22.63
N ARG A 122 4.98 -1.82 22.21
CA ARG A 122 5.33 -1.07 21.00
C ARG A 122 6.76 -0.51 21.02
N GLU A 123 7.22 -0.03 22.16
CA GLU A 123 8.57 0.55 22.32
C GLU A 123 9.65 -0.53 22.34
N SER A 124 9.40 -1.66 23.03
CA SER A 124 10.28 -2.83 22.97
C SER A 124 10.33 -3.45 21.57
N ILE A 125 9.19 -3.49 20.86
CA ILE A 125 9.10 -3.85 19.44
C ILE A 125 10.02 -2.93 18.63
N LYS A 126 9.92 -1.61 18.79
CA LYS A 126 10.76 -0.64 18.06
C LYS A 126 12.27 -0.85 18.28
N GLU A 127 12.70 -1.23 19.48
CA GLU A 127 14.11 -1.53 19.77
C GLU A 127 14.55 -2.93 19.31
N MET A 128 13.63 -3.89 19.22
CA MET A 128 13.92 -5.29 18.85
C MET A 128 13.88 -5.56 17.34
N PHE A 129 13.04 -4.85 16.58
CA PHE A 129 12.91 -5.11 15.15
C PHE A 129 13.92 -4.32 14.33
N LYS A 130 14.82 -5.05 13.66
CA LYS A 130 15.64 -4.50 12.59
C LYS A 130 14.75 -4.18 11.40
N PHE A 131 14.44 -2.90 11.20
CA PHE A 131 13.68 -2.44 10.04
C PHE A 131 14.59 -2.34 8.82
N LYS A 132 14.16 -2.90 7.69
CA LYS A 132 14.75 -2.60 6.38
C LYS A 132 14.09 -1.33 5.86
N VAL A 133 14.88 -0.31 5.57
CA VAL A 133 14.41 0.96 5.01
C VAL A 133 14.94 1.08 3.59
N ASP A 134 14.03 1.14 2.62
CA ASP A 134 14.36 1.44 1.23
C ASP A 134 14.05 2.92 0.95
N VAL A 135 15.04 3.66 0.45
CA VAL A 135 14.87 5.07 0.05
C VAL A 135 14.83 5.16 -1.48
N PHE A 136 13.87 5.92 -2.01
CA PHE A 136 13.71 6.15 -3.45
C PHE A 136 13.63 7.64 -3.73
N GLN A 137 14.23 8.08 -4.84
CA GLN A 137 14.01 9.42 -5.32
C GLN A 137 12.68 9.49 -6.04
N ILE A 138 11.95 10.61 -5.91
CA ILE A 138 10.67 10.80 -6.61
C ILE A 138 10.84 10.64 -8.12
N THR A 139 11.97 11.09 -8.67
CA THR A 139 12.35 10.95 -10.08
C THR A 139 12.45 9.51 -10.55
N GLU A 140 12.91 8.58 -9.70
CA GLU A 140 13.00 7.15 -10.01
C GLU A 140 11.62 6.49 -10.08
N LEU A 141 10.62 7.04 -9.37
CA LEU A 141 9.27 6.50 -9.27
C LEU A 141 8.30 7.08 -10.30
N LEU A 142 8.71 8.07 -11.10
CA LEU A 142 7.82 8.67 -12.11
C LEU A 142 7.35 7.67 -13.16
N VAL A 143 8.16 6.65 -13.44
CA VAL A 143 7.86 5.59 -14.40
C VAL A 143 8.12 4.24 -13.75
N ASN A 144 7.13 3.36 -13.82
CA ASN A 144 7.32 1.99 -13.37
C ASN A 144 8.24 1.23 -14.34
N ILE A 145 9.45 0.93 -13.89
CA ILE A 145 10.47 0.21 -14.66
C ILE A 145 9.99 -1.18 -15.12
N THR A 146 9.05 -1.83 -14.40
CA THR A 146 8.60 -3.19 -14.73
C THR A 146 7.77 -3.27 -16.00
N LYS A 147 7.16 -2.15 -16.41
CA LYS A 147 6.25 -2.06 -17.55
C LYS A 147 6.94 -1.64 -18.85
N HIS A 148 8.25 -1.47 -18.84
CA HIS A 148 8.99 -1.05 -20.02
C HIS A 148 9.02 -2.17 -21.08
N VAL A 149 8.78 -1.81 -22.35
CA VAL A 149 8.64 -2.76 -23.47
C VAL A 149 9.86 -3.66 -23.65
N LEU A 150 11.07 -3.11 -23.57
CA LEU A 150 12.31 -3.86 -23.75
C LEU A 150 12.80 -4.59 -22.49
N LYS A 151 11.99 -4.64 -21.43
CA LYS A 151 12.39 -5.29 -20.18
C LYS A 151 12.11 -6.80 -20.25
N PRO A 152 13.07 -7.66 -19.87
CA PRO A 152 12.79 -9.09 -19.69
C PRO A 152 11.80 -9.35 -18.54
N LYS A 153 11.07 -10.45 -18.65
CA LYS A 153 10.25 -10.96 -17.54
C LYS A 153 11.19 -11.42 -16.42
N HIS A 154 10.85 -11.07 -15.20
CA HIS A 154 11.69 -11.25 -14.03
C HIS A 154 10.85 -11.86 -12.91
N GLU A 155 11.31 -12.97 -12.38
CA GLU A 155 10.62 -13.76 -11.35
C GLU A 155 11.57 -13.96 -10.18
N VAL A 156 11.14 -13.56 -8.98
CA VAL A 156 11.92 -13.75 -7.75
C VAL A 156 11.75 -15.20 -7.30
N LEU A 157 12.86 -15.94 -7.16
CA LEU A 157 12.82 -17.33 -6.70
C LEU A 157 12.68 -17.41 -5.18
N THR A 158 11.82 -18.34 -4.73
CA THR A 158 11.73 -18.73 -3.32
C THR A 158 12.97 -19.53 -2.89
N ALA A 159 13.18 -19.64 -1.58
CA ALA A 159 14.31 -20.41 -1.03
C ALA A 159 14.30 -21.88 -1.49
N GLU A 160 13.11 -22.48 -1.63
CA GLU A 160 12.94 -23.84 -2.10
C GLU A 160 13.31 -23.99 -3.58
N GLU A 161 12.84 -23.08 -4.43
CA GLU A 161 13.13 -23.07 -5.87
C GLU A 161 14.62 -22.83 -6.11
N LYS A 162 15.22 -21.92 -5.36
CA LYS A 162 16.67 -21.70 -5.38
C LYS A 162 17.41 -23.00 -5.04
N ALA A 163 17.03 -23.70 -3.98
CA ALA A 163 17.67 -24.96 -3.59
C ALA A 163 17.50 -26.07 -4.65
N LYS A 164 16.32 -26.13 -5.29
CA LYS A 164 16.06 -27.05 -6.42
C LYS A 164 16.95 -26.72 -7.61
N LEU A 165 17.10 -25.44 -7.96
CA LEU A 165 17.94 -24.97 -9.05
C LEU A 165 19.41 -25.33 -8.84
N LEU A 166 19.95 -25.04 -7.65
CA LEU A 166 21.34 -25.34 -7.32
C LEU A 166 21.63 -26.84 -7.40
N LYS A 167 20.68 -27.68 -6.98
CA LYS A 167 20.77 -29.15 -7.10
C LYS A 167 20.67 -29.62 -8.55
N GLN A 168 19.74 -29.07 -9.33
CA GLN A 168 19.50 -29.49 -10.72
C GLN A 168 20.72 -29.21 -11.61
N TYR A 169 21.34 -28.05 -11.44
CA TYR A 169 22.51 -27.66 -12.23
C TYR A 169 23.85 -28.03 -11.57
N ASN A 170 23.83 -28.49 -10.31
CA ASN A 170 25.02 -28.78 -9.50
C ASN A 170 25.99 -27.57 -9.43
N VAL A 171 25.43 -26.39 -9.11
CA VAL A 171 26.13 -25.09 -9.10
C VAL A 171 26.08 -24.47 -7.70
N VAL A 172 27.09 -23.68 -7.35
CA VAL A 172 27.16 -22.89 -6.11
C VAL A 172 26.70 -21.45 -6.37
N ASP A 173 26.10 -20.79 -5.37
CA ASP A 173 25.64 -19.40 -5.47
C ASP A 173 26.68 -18.43 -6.07
N SER A 174 27.96 -18.60 -5.75
CA SER A 174 29.07 -17.78 -6.25
C SER A 174 29.35 -17.94 -7.75
N GLN A 175 28.92 -19.05 -8.35
CA GLN A 175 29.11 -19.34 -9.76
C GLN A 175 27.98 -18.76 -10.63
N LEU A 176 26.86 -18.34 -10.02
CA LEU A 176 25.80 -17.67 -10.75
C LEU A 176 26.24 -16.26 -11.17
N PRO A 177 25.82 -15.79 -12.36
CA PRO A 177 26.01 -14.41 -12.77
C PRO A 177 25.56 -13.42 -11.69
N ARG A 178 26.41 -12.44 -11.40
CA ARG A 178 26.21 -11.51 -10.28
C ARG A 178 25.36 -10.31 -10.71
N MET A 179 24.50 -9.85 -9.81
CA MET A 179 23.72 -8.63 -9.92
C MET A 179 23.95 -7.76 -8.68
N LEU A 180 23.98 -6.45 -8.84
CA LEU A 180 24.19 -5.51 -7.74
C LEU A 180 22.90 -5.35 -6.93
N GLU A 181 23.04 -5.17 -5.62
CA GLU A 181 21.92 -4.75 -4.75
C GLU A 181 21.34 -3.38 -5.14
N THR A 182 22.18 -2.51 -5.71
CA THR A 182 21.79 -1.16 -6.18
C THR A 182 21.05 -1.16 -7.52
N ASP A 183 20.94 -2.31 -8.20
CA ASP A 183 20.21 -2.42 -9.46
C ASP A 183 18.74 -2.01 -9.29
N ALA A 184 18.17 -1.36 -10.32
CA ALA A 184 16.81 -0.86 -10.27
C ALA A 184 15.79 -1.98 -10.00
N VAL A 185 15.97 -3.17 -10.58
CA VAL A 185 15.07 -4.32 -10.37
C VAL A 185 15.27 -4.91 -8.97
N ALA A 186 16.51 -5.02 -8.50
CA ALA A 186 16.80 -5.49 -7.14
C ALA A 186 16.16 -4.58 -6.07
N ARG A 187 16.34 -3.27 -6.22
CA ARG A 187 15.69 -2.26 -5.37
C ARG A 187 14.17 -2.30 -5.49
N TYR A 188 13.63 -2.47 -6.70
CA TYR A 188 12.18 -2.53 -6.92
C TYR A 188 11.52 -3.63 -6.09
N TYR A 189 12.07 -4.84 -6.10
CA TYR A 189 11.54 -5.97 -5.32
C TYR A 189 12.04 -6.01 -3.87
N GLY A 190 12.94 -5.11 -3.48
CA GLY A 190 13.50 -5.07 -2.13
C GLY A 190 14.35 -6.31 -1.82
N LEU A 191 15.02 -6.86 -2.83
CA LEU A 191 15.82 -8.07 -2.70
C LEU A 191 17.12 -7.79 -1.94
N GLY A 192 17.62 -8.80 -1.23
CA GLY A 192 18.88 -8.74 -0.50
C GLY A 192 19.93 -9.68 -1.09
N LYS A 193 21.10 -9.69 -0.44
CA LYS A 193 22.21 -10.57 -0.83
C LYS A 193 21.82 -12.04 -0.73
N GLY A 194 22.17 -12.82 -1.74
CA GLY A 194 21.86 -14.24 -1.84
C GLY A 194 20.48 -14.55 -2.42
N ASN A 195 19.62 -13.55 -2.69
CA ASN A 195 18.43 -13.77 -3.51
C ASN A 195 18.83 -14.02 -4.97
N VAL A 196 18.08 -14.90 -5.63
CA VAL A 196 18.27 -15.24 -7.05
C VAL A 196 17.02 -14.84 -7.82
N VAL A 197 17.23 -14.17 -8.95
CA VAL A 197 16.17 -13.74 -9.87
C VAL A 197 16.32 -14.47 -11.18
N LYS A 198 15.21 -15.01 -11.68
CA LYS A 198 15.10 -15.62 -13.00
C LYS A 198 14.70 -14.53 -14.00
N PHE A 199 15.44 -14.43 -15.09
CA PHE A 199 15.15 -13.56 -16.21
C PHE A 199 14.79 -14.39 -17.42
N THR A 200 13.67 -14.06 -18.06
CA THR A 200 13.21 -14.66 -19.31
C THR A 200 13.22 -13.60 -20.40
N TYR A 201 14.00 -13.85 -21.45
CA TYR A 201 14.06 -13.00 -22.63
C TYR A 201 13.21 -13.64 -23.73
N ASP A 202 12.08 -13.01 -24.01
CA ASP A 202 11.22 -13.38 -25.11
C ASP A 202 11.94 -12.96 -26.42
N SER A 203 12.15 -13.90 -27.33
CA SER A 203 12.75 -13.64 -28.63
C SER A 203 11.81 -14.10 -29.73
N GLU A 204 11.52 -13.23 -30.69
CA GLU A 204 10.58 -13.58 -31.78
C GLU A 204 11.12 -14.69 -32.71
N LEU A 205 12.43 -14.82 -32.80
CA LEU A 205 13.10 -15.69 -33.77
C LEU A 205 13.63 -16.99 -33.18
N THR A 206 13.71 -17.10 -31.84
CA THR A 206 14.32 -18.23 -31.15
C THR A 206 13.51 -18.66 -29.93
N VAL A 207 13.87 -19.81 -29.35
CA VAL A 207 13.32 -20.24 -28.06
C VAL A 207 13.69 -19.22 -26.99
N ASP A 208 12.75 -18.97 -26.07
CA ASP A 208 12.97 -18.06 -24.94
C ASP A 208 14.26 -18.39 -24.18
N HIS A 209 15.07 -17.35 -23.95
CA HIS A 209 16.35 -17.51 -23.26
C HIS A 209 16.15 -17.22 -21.78
N VAL A 210 16.43 -18.21 -20.93
CA VAL A 210 16.31 -18.07 -19.48
C VAL A 210 17.69 -17.98 -18.84
N THR A 211 17.88 -16.98 -17.98
CA THR A 211 19.10 -16.83 -17.17
C THR A 211 18.76 -16.56 -15.71
N TYR A 212 19.68 -16.93 -14.82
CA TYR A 212 19.53 -16.74 -13.38
C TYR A 212 20.65 -15.85 -12.87
N ARG A 213 20.31 -14.83 -12.10
CA ARG A 213 21.30 -13.93 -11.50
C ARG A 213 21.16 -13.88 -9.99
N CYS A 214 22.29 -13.91 -9.29
CA CYS A 214 22.35 -13.85 -7.83
C CYS A 214 22.80 -12.45 -7.38
N ILE A 215 22.17 -11.93 -6.32
CA ILE A 215 22.43 -10.59 -5.78
C ILE A 215 23.56 -10.64 -4.74
N PHE A 216 24.50 -9.69 -4.84
CA PHE A 216 25.69 -9.59 -3.96
C PHE A 216 25.88 -8.20 -3.36
#